data_AF-A0A1H9VZC5-F1
#
_entry.id   AF-A0A1H9VZC5-F1
#
_cell.length_a   1.000
_cell.length_b   1.000
_cell.length_c   1.000
_cell.angle_alpha   90.00
_cell.angle_beta   90.00
_cell.angle_gamma   90.00
#
_symmetry.space_group_name_H-M   'P 1'
#
loop_
_entity.id
_entity.type
_entity.pdbx_description
1 polymer ?
#
loop_
_entity_poly.entity_id
_entity_poly.type
_entity_poly.pdbx_seq_one_letter_code
_entity_poly.pdbx_strand_id
1 'polypeptide(L)'
;MNTFYEHVAEHVVTYRRKHFPDGCRTRLYMGALNHLDDPAERTPATRRWLDFVHGAPEIEGVDIHPHVTSLDAAQQYLDYVLPHLRSDQKFLATGFSLVRHWRTHLRDRTPPRFARRYDVAPDTRVWQLLKTAVDTPFPREKWDAFLSLSPWFQKNRHYLRDQVQRFRDTGTLAVATYGVAQADAMVRDIGPDKQPWLHNSVYATRTVRAHEDGATGHTTAWFDDFTALQRPRDRRPVRTSPTST
;
A
#
# COMPACT_ATOMS: atom_id res chain seq x y z
N MET A 1 21.01 -10.61 -10.47
CA MET A 1 19.98 -10.47 -9.41
C MET A 1 18.99 -11.63 -9.44
N ASN A 2 18.44 -12.00 -10.60
CA ASN A 2 17.42 -13.07 -10.68
C ASN A 2 17.87 -14.45 -10.20
N THR A 3 19.10 -14.88 -10.49
CA THR A 3 19.61 -16.20 -10.10
C THR A 3 19.46 -16.45 -8.59
N PHE A 4 19.67 -15.43 -7.75
CA PHE A 4 19.47 -15.56 -6.31
C PHE A 4 18.02 -15.88 -5.98
N TYR A 5 17.06 -15.13 -6.53
CA TYR A 5 15.64 -15.34 -6.26
C TYR A 5 15.11 -16.64 -6.86
N GLU A 6 15.59 -17.02 -8.03
CA GLU A 6 15.31 -18.33 -8.65
C GLU A 6 15.79 -19.47 -7.73
N HIS A 7 17.03 -19.40 -7.21
CA HIS A 7 17.56 -20.40 -6.28
C HIS A 7 16.79 -20.45 -4.95
N VAL A 8 16.38 -19.30 -4.41
CA VAL A 8 15.54 -19.26 -3.20
C VAL A 8 14.19 -19.91 -3.47
N ALA A 9 13.56 -19.63 -4.62
CA ALA A 9 12.29 -20.24 -5.00
C ALA A 9 12.43 -21.76 -5.17
N GLU A 10 13.46 -22.23 -5.87
CA GLU A 10 13.76 -23.66 -6.05
C GLU A 10 14.02 -24.36 -4.72
N HIS A 11 14.73 -23.69 -3.80
CA HIS A 11 14.98 -24.20 -2.46
C HIS A 11 13.67 -24.38 -1.67
N VAL A 12 12.80 -23.37 -1.68
CA VAL A 12 11.49 -23.44 -1.01
C VAL A 12 10.59 -24.50 -1.64
N VAL A 13 10.59 -24.62 -2.97
CA VAL A 13 9.84 -25.66 -3.69
C VAL A 13 10.35 -27.06 -3.32
N THR A 14 11.67 -27.25 -3.30
CA THR A 14 12.29 -28.52 -2.91
C THR A 14 11.97 -28.88 -1.46
N TYR A 15 12.06 -27.91 -0.56
CA TYR A 15 11.66 -28.08 0.84
C TYR A 15 10.19 -28.50 0.95
N ARG A 16 9.29 -27.82 0.23
CA ARG A 16 7.85 -28.13 0.24
C ARG A 16 7.58 -29.55 -0.23
N ARG A 17 8.18 -29.97 -1.35
CA ARG A 17 8.02 -31.33 -1.89
C ARG A 17 8.52 -32.40 -0.91
N LYS A 18 9.62 -32.13 -0.20
CA LYS A 18 10.20 -33.06 0.78
C LYS A 18 9.37 -33.18 2.06
N HIS A 19 8.90 -32.05 2.59
CA HIS A 19 8.28 -32.00 3.92
C HIS A 19 6.74 -32.04 3.90
N PHE A 20 6.13 -31.79 2.75
CA PHE A 20 4.68 -31.79 2.56
C PHE A 20 4.28 -32.54 1.29
N PRO A 21 4.59 -33.85 1.18
CA PRO A 21 4.37 -34.64 -0.04
C PRO A 21 2.90 -34.74 -0.43
N ASP A 22 1.98 -34.72 0.55
CA ASP A 22 0.53 -34.78 0.33
C ASP A 22 -0.11 -33.39 0.14
N GLY A 23 0.71 -32.36 -0.02
CA GLY A 23 0.29 -30.98 -0.25
C GLY A 23 0.51 -30.07 0.95
N CYS A 24 0.61 -28.77 0.66
CA CYS A 24 0.77 -27.71 1.66
C CYS A 24 -0.28 -26.62 1.45
N ARG A 25 -0.86 -26.12 2.55
CA ARG A 25 -1.82 -25.01 2.53
C ARG A 25 -1.21 -23.67 2.12
N THR A 26 0.10 -23.52 2.28
CA THR A 26 0.83 -22.32 1.89
C THR A 26 0.91 -22.21 0.37
N ARG A 27 0.50 -21.05 -0.13
CA ARG A 27 0.51 -20.67 -1.54
C ARG A 27 1.80 -19.93 -1.84
N LEU A 28 2.50 -20.26 -2.92
CA LEU A 28 3.81 -19.66 -3.24
C LEU A 28 3.65 -18.59 -4.31
N TYR A 29 4.16 -17.40 -4.04
CA TYR A 29 4.24 -16.28 -4.97
C TYR A 29 5.67 -15.72 -4.95
N MET A 30 6.15 -15.25 -6.08
CA MET A 30 7.50 -14.70 -6.20
C MET A 30 7.45 -13.19 -6.44
N GLY A 31 8.18 -12.43 -5.64
CA GLY A 31 8.25 -10.97 -5.77
C GLY A 31 9.01 -10.31 -4.63
N ALA A 32 8.86 -9.00 -4.41
CA ALA A 32 7.89 -8.12 -5.07
C ALA A 32 8.50 -7.34 -6.25
N LEU A 33 7.80 -7.32 -7.40
CA LEU A 33 8.19 -6.52 -8.57
C LEU A 33 7.83 -5.05 -8.34
N ASN A 34 8.83 -4.18 -8.50
CA ASN A 34 8.72 -2.74 -8.29
C ASN A 34 8.99 -2.00 -9.61
N HIS A 35 8.62 -0.72 -9.65
CA HIS A 35 8.91 0.22 -10.75
C HIS A 35 8.36 -0.18 -12.13
N LEU A 36 7.38 -1.09 -12.21
CA LEU A 36 6.82 -1.50 -13.50
C LEU A 36 6.03 -0.38 -14.21
N ASP A 37 5.73 0.73 -13.52
CA ASP A 37 5.18 1.95 -14.10
C ASP A 37 6.17 2.70 -15.01
N ASP A 38 7.46 2.40 -14.92
CA ASP A 38 8.51 2.96 -15.77
C ASP A 38 8.96 1.92 -16.81
N PRO A 39 8.75 2.17 -18.12
CA PRO A 39 9.23 1.28 -19.17
C PRO A 39 10.74 1.01 -19.14
N ALA A 40 11.56 1.94 -18.63
CA ALA A 40 13.01 1.76 -18.51
C ALA A 40 13.40 0.68 -17.47
N GLU A 41 12.55 0.46 -16.47
CA GLU A 41 12.74 -0.51 -15.39
C GLU A 41 12.21 -1.91 -15.76
N ARG A 42 11.55 -2.04 -16.93
CA ARG A 42 11.10 -3.31 -17.52
C ARG A 42 12.25 -4.00 -18.26
N THR A 43 13.32 -4.29 -17.52
CA THR A 43 14.57 -4.82 -18.05
C THR A 43 14.46 -6.31 -18.47
N PRO A 44 15.47 -6.86 -19.19
CA PRO A 44 15.56 -8.30 -19.41
C PRO A 44 15.55 -9.13 -18.12
N ALA A 45 16.04 -8.57 -17.01
CA ALA A 45 15.94 -9.22 -15.70
C ALA A 45 14.47 -9.31 -15.25
N THR A 46 13.70 -8.23 -15.34
CA THR A 46 12.26 -8.26 -15.03
C THR A 46 11.52 -9.30 -15.88
N ARG A 47 11.86 -9.42 -17.17
CA ARG A 47 11.30 -10.43 -18.07
C ARG A 47 11.65 -11.86 -17.65
N ARG A 48 12.94 -12.14 -17.43
CA ARG A 48 13.40 -13.47 -16.97
C ARG A 48 12.73 -13.90 -15.66
N TRP A 49 12.44 -12.96 -14.76
CA TRP A 49 11.70 -13.25 -13.53
C TRP A 49 10.29 -13.75 -13.84
N LEU A 50 9.55 -13.05 -14.71
CA LEU A 50 8.21 -13.45 -15.13
C LEU A 50 8.23 -14.79 -15.85
N ASP A 51 9.20 -15.02 -16.73
CA ASP A 51 9.37 -16.28 -17.46
C ASP A 51 9.64 -17.46 -16.50
N PHE A 52 10.48 -17.26 -15.48
CA PHE A 52 10.72 -18.27 -14.45
C PHE A 52 9.45 -18.62 -13.67
N VAL A 53 8.70 -17.60 -13.23
CA VAL A 53 7.43 -17.80 -12.53
C VAL A 53 6.41 -18.51 -13.43
N HIS A 54 6.35 -18.14 -14.72
CA HIS A 54 5.51 -18.80 -15.71
C HIS A 54 5.89 -20.27 -15.88
N GLY A 55 7.18 -20.60 -15.91
CA GLY A 55 7.69 -21.95 -16.10
C GLY A 55 7.62 -22.86 -14.86
N ALA A 56 7.43 -22.30 -13.66
CA ALA A 56 7.42 -23.05 -12.40
C ALA A 56 5.98 -23.38 -11.93
N PRO A 57 5.52 -24.64 -12.01
CA PRO A 57 4.15 -25.01 -11.64
C PRO A 57 3.84 -24.80 -10.15
N GLU A 58 4.84 -24.91 -9.27
CA GLU A 58 4.66 -24.73 -7.83
C GLU A 58 4.46 -23.28 -7.40
N ILE A 59 4.79 -22.34 -8.29
CA ILE A 59 4.61 -20.91 -8.08
C ILE A 59 3.26 -20.51 -8.68
N GLU A 60 2.38 -20.03 -7.82
CA GLU A 60 0.99 -19.67 -8.14
C GLU A 60 0.87 -18.25 -8.69
N GLY A 61 2.00 -17.56 -8.82
CA GLY A 61 2.15 -16.34 -9.60
C GLY A 61 3.10 -15.35 -8.95
N VAL A 62 2.85 -14.06 -9.14
CA VAL A 62 3.79 -12.99 -8.76
C VAL A 62 3.23 -12.09 -7.66
N ASP A 63 4.14 -11.38 -6.98
CA ASP A 63 3.78 -10.22 -6.16
C ASP A 63 4.24 -8.92 -6.84
N ILE A 64 3.34 -7.94 -6.96
CA ILE A 64 3.60 -6.59 -7.43
C ILE A 64 3.52 -5.59 -6.27
N HIS A 65 4.41 -4.58 -6.30
CA HIS A 65 4.50 -3.58 -5.23
C HIS A 65 4.39 -2.15 -5.77
N PRO A 66 3.20 -1.73 -6.25
CA PRO A 66 3.06 -0.45 -6.93
C PRO A 66 3.10 0.73 -5.97
N HIS A 67 4.24 1.41 -5.94
CA HIS A 67 4.40 2.74 -5.36
C HIS A 67 4.38 3.77 -6.48
N VAL A 68 3.26 4.45 -6.69
CA VAL A 68 3.01 5.16 -7.94
C VAL A 68 2.60 6.62 -7.73
N THR A 69 2.52 7.36 -8.83
CA THR A 69 2.05 8.76 -8.87
C THR A 69 0.56 8.88 -9.21
N SER A 70 -0.08 7.83 -9.74
CA SER A 70 -1.49 7.85 -10.15
C SER A 70 -2.08 6.44 -10.30
N LEU A 71 -3.41 6.35 -10.46
CA LEU A 71 -4.09 5.11 -10.85
C LEU A 71 -3.62 4.57 -12.20
N ASP A 72 -3.34 5.45 -13.17
CA ASP A 72 -2.89 5.03 -14.50
C ASP A 72 -1.47 4.46 -14.45
N ALA A 73 -0.59 5.01 -13.61
CA ALA A 73 0.71 4.42 -13.34
C ALA A 73 0.59 3.03 -12.69
N ALA A 74 -0.37 2.82 -11.78
CA ALA A 74 -0.63 1.48 -11.24
C ALA A 74 -1.23 0.52 -12.28
N GLN A 75 -2.03 1.00 -13.23
CA GLN A 75 -2.56 0.17 -14.32
C GLN A 75 -1.43 -0.46 -15.14
N GLN A 76 -0.34 0.27 -15.36
CA GLN A 76 0.81 -0.24 -16.10
C GLN A 76 1.45 -1.48 -15.47
N TYR A 77 1.32 -1.71 -14.16
CA TYR A 77 1.75 -2.97 -13.54
C TYR A 77 0.91 -4.13 -14.05
N LEU A 78 -0.41 -3.96 -14.11
CA LEU A 78 -1.34 -4.99 -14.57
C LEU A 78 -1.13 -5.27 -16.05
N ASP A 79 -1.04 -4.22 -16.86
CA ASP A 79 -0.83 -4.33 -18.31
C ASP A 79 0.47 -5.08 -18.64
N TYR A 80 1.51 -4.90 -17.81
CA TYR A 80 2.77 -5.60 -17.99
C TYR A 80 2.74 -7.04 -17.44
N VAL A 81 2.19 -7.27 -16.26
CA VAL A 81 2.27 -8.57 -15.58
C VAL A 81 1.26 -9.58 -16.12
N LEU A 82 0.00 -9.19 -16.30
CA LEU A 82 -1.07 -10.14 -16.61
C LEU A 82 -0.83 -10.96 -17.88
N PRO A 83 -0.30 -10.40 -18.99
CA PRO A 83 -0.02 -11.18 -20.20
C PRO A 83 1.05 -12.27 -20.02
N HIS A 84 1.87 -12.20 -18.96
CA HIS A 84 2.94 -13.17 -18.71
C HIS A 84 2.54 -14.25 -17.71
N LEU A 85 1.37 -14.12 -17.07
CA LEU A 85 0.86 -15.14 -16.15
C LEU A 85 0.25 -16.31 -16.94
N ARG A 86 0.41 -17.52 -16.40
CA ARG A 86 -0.41 -18.66 -16.84
C ARG A 86 -1.88 -18.41 -16.47
N SER A 87 -2.80 -19.12 -17.12
CA SER A 87 -4.25 -18.99 -16.86
C SER A 87 -4.66 -19.38 -15.44
N ASP A 88 -3.87 -20.22 -14.76
CA ASP A 88 -4.09 -20.64 -13.38
C ASP A 88 -3.36 -19.76 -12.34
N GLN A 89 -2.47 -18.88 -12.79
CA GLN A 89 -1.71 -17.99 -11.91
C GLN A 89 -2.49 -16.74 -11.54
N LYS A 90 -2.15 -16.21 -10.36
CA LYS A 90 -2.72 -15.00 -9.77
C LYS A 90 -1.62 -14.02 -9.41
N PHE A 91 -2.00 -12.79 -9.06
CA PHE A 91 -1.04 -11.85 -8.49
C PHE A 91 -1.43 -11.42 -7.07
N LEU A 92 -0.41 -11.13 -6.27
CA LEU A 92 -0.52 -10.34 -5.05
C LEU A 92 -0.19 -8.89 -5.39
N ALA A 93 -0.86 -7.95 -4.73
CA ALA A 93 -0.47 -6.56 -4.71
C ALA A 93 -0.10 -6.17 -3.27
N THR A 94 1.18 -6.31 -2.91
CA THR A 94 1.65 -5.94 -1.57
C THR A 94 1.99 -4.46 -1.47
N GLY A 95 1.57 -3.82 -0.38
CA GLY A 95 2.00 -2.46 -0.03
C GLY A 95 1.72 -1.35 -1.05
N PHE A 96 0.72 -1.50 -1.92
CA PHE A 96 0.43 -0.49 -2.95
C PHE A 96 0.13 0.88 -2.35
N SER A 97 0.54 1.95 -3.03
CA SER A 97 0.46 3.30 -2.48
C SER A 97 0.60 4.40 -3.53
N LEU A 98 0.18 5.60 -3.14
CA LEU A 98 0.50 6.87 -3.82
C LEU A 98 1.74 7.57 -3.23
N VAL A 99 2.67 6.86 -2.57
CA VAL A 99 3.81 7.50 -1.89
C VAL A 99 4.64 8.42 -2.80
N ARG A 100 4.79 8.07 -4.08
CA ARG A 100 5.51 8.91 -5.06
C ARG A 100 4.73 10.18 -5.38
N HIS A 101 3.41 10.10 -5.50
CA HIS A 101 2.55 11.28 -5.63
C HIS A 101 2.66 12.19 -4.42
N TRP A 102 2.55 11.64 -3.21
CA TRP A 102 2.67 12.42 -1.96
C TRP A 102 4.02 13.15 -1.85
N ARG A 103 5.10 12.51 -2.31
CA ARG A 103 6.46 13.08 -2.25
C ARG A 103 6.57 14.39 -3.04
N THR A 104 5.91 14.51 -4.20
CA THR A 104 6.01 15.72 -5.04
C THR A 104 5.43 16.95 -4.35
N HIS A 105 4.56 16.76 -3.35
CA HIS A 105 3.83 17.82 -2.67
C HIS A 105 4.42 18.21 -1.31
N LEU A 106 5.50 17.58 -0.84
CA LEU A 106 6.08 17.90 0.47
C LEU A 106 6.58 19.35 0.57
N ARG A 107 7.05 19.92 -0.53
CA ARG A 107 7.55 21.31 -0.62
C ARG A 107 6.45 22.34 -0.91
N ASP A 108 5.23 21.90 -1.17
CA ASP A 108 4.12 22.81 -1.39
C ASP A 108 3.82 23.60 -0.12
N ARG A 109 3.22 24.78 -0.29
CA ARG A 109 2.64 25.50 0.84
C ARG A 109 1.41 24.75 1.35
N THR A 110 1.18 24.82 2.65
CA THR A 110 -0.08 24.38 3.23
C THR A 110 -1.27 25.11 2.58
N PRO A 111 -2.43 24.46 2.43
CA PRO A 111 -3.57 25.09 1.75
C PRO A 111 -3.96 26.42 2.44
N PRO A 112 -4.11 27.54 1.73
CA PRO A 112 -4.37 28.84 2.36
C PRO A 112 -5.63 28.87 3.24
N ARG A 113 -6.67 28.11 2.86
CA ARG A 113 -7.89 27.97 3.67
C ARG A 113 -7.64 27.21 4.97
N PHE A 114 -6.80 26.17 4.93
CA PHE A 114 -6.38 25.43 6.12
C PHE A 114 -5.54 26.34 7.04
N ALA A 115 -4.58 27.04 6.45
CA ALA A 115 -3.68 27.93 7.18
C ALA A 115 -4.45 29.01 7.96
N ARG A 116 -5.41 29.69 7.32
CA ARG A 116 -6.27 30.67 8.00
C ARG A 116 -7.16 30.06 9.07
N ARG A 117 -7.75 28.88 8.81
CA ARG A 117 -8.69 28.24 9.76
C ARG A 117 -8.01 27.78 11.05
N TYR A 118 -6.75 27.36 10.96
CA TYR A 118 -6.02 26.76 12.09
C TYR A 118 -4.79 27.57 12.52
N ASP A 119 -4.74 28.85 12.15
CA ASP A 119 -3.69 29.80 12.50
C ASP A 119 -2.27 29.27 12.23
N VAL A 120 -2.08 28.69 11.04
CA VAL A 120 -0.77 28.22 10.56
C VAL A 120 -0.17 29.31 9.67
N ALA A 121 1.12 29.59 9.85
CA ALA A 121 1.81 30.60 9.05
C ALA A 121 1.65 30.33 7.54
N PRO A 122 1.27 31.32 6.71
CA PRO A 122 0.90 31.09 5.30
C PRO A 122 2.00 30.49 4.41
N ASP A 123 3.27 30.60 4.82
CA ASP A 123 4.44 30.07 4.12
C ASP A 123 4.86 28.67 4.61
N THR A 124 4.20 28.14 5.65
CA THR A 124 4.42 26.79 6.18
C THR A 124 4.30 25.78 5.04
N ARG A 125 5.32 24.94 4.90
CA ARG A 125 5.36 23.85 3.93
C ARG A 125 4.66 22.60 4.44
N VAL A 126 4.18 21.78 3.54
CA VAL A 126 3.52 20.50 3.88
C VAL A 126 4.40 19.68 4.83
N TRP A 127 5.68 19.47 4.50
CA TRP A 127 6.58 18.69 5.38
C TRP A 127 6.72 19.28 6.79
N GLN A 128 6.68 20.61 6.93
CA GLN A 128 6.74 21.27 8.24
C GLN A 128 5.46 20.99 9.04
N LEU A 129 4.30 21.09 8.38
CA LEU A 129 3.02 20.76 9.01
C LEU A 129 2.97 19.28 9.45
N LEU A 130 3.48 18.36 8.63
CA LEU A 130 3.56 16.94 8.98
C LEU A 130 4.45 16.72 10.20
N LYS A 131 5.59 17.43 10.27
CA LYS A 131 6.46 17.39 11.46
C LYS A 131 5.71 17.89 12.69
N THR A 132 5.00 19.03 12.60
CA THR A 132 4.17 19.53 13.69
C THR A 132 3.08 18.53 14.11
N ALA A 133 2.43 17.86 13.16
CA ALA A 133 1.42 16.86 13.45
C ALA A 133 2.00 15.61 14.13
N VAL A 134 3.26 15.27 13.89
CA VAL A 134 3.94 14.17 14.60
C VAL A 134 4.37 14.58 16.00
N ASP A 135 4.99 15.76 16.13
CA ASP A 135 5.47 16.29 17.41
C ASP A 135 4.30 16.59 18.35
N THR A 136 3.16 17.02 17.80
CA THR A 136 1.93 17.29 18.52
C THR A 136 0.73 16.80 17.70
N PRO A 137 0.32 15.53 17.87
CA PRO A 137 -0.81 14.92 17.16
C PRO A 137 -2.02 15.84 17.10
N PHE A 138 -2.60 15.95 15.91
CA PHE A 138 -3.76 16.80 15.68
C PHE A 138 -5.06 16.12 16.14
N PRO A 139 -6.08 16.88 16.53
CA PRO A 139 -7.45 16.39 16.50
C PRO A 139 -7.82 15.89 15.09
N ARG A 140 -8.64 14.85 14.98
CA ARG A 140 -9.03 14.26 13.68
C ARG A 140 -9.58 15.31 12.72
N GLU A 141 -10.44 16.21 13.18
CA GLU A 141 -11.01 17.27 12.36
C GLU A 141 -9.94 18.13 11.68
N LYS A 142 -8.88 18.52 12.39
CA LYS A 142 -7.78 19.31 11.83
C LYS A 142 -6.99 18.51 10.80
N TRP A 143 -6.74 17.22 11.05
CA TRP A 143 -6.08 16.34 10.10
C TRP A 143 -6.89 16.17 8.80
N ASP A 144 -8.19 15.87 8.94
CA ASP A 144 -9.09 15.71 7.79
C ASP A 144 -9.27 17.03 7.02
N ALA A 145 -9.33 18.17 7.71
CA ALA A 145 -9.36 19.48 7.06
C ALA A 145 -8.07 19.75 6.26
N PHE A 146 -6.89 19.40 6.78
CA PHE A 146 -5.64 19.52 6.05
C PHE A 146 -5.68 18.71 4.74
N LEU A 147 -6.07 17.44 4.83
CA LEU A 147 -6.12 16.53 3.69
C LEU A 147 -7.20 16.93 2.67
N SER A 148 -8.42 17.23 3.12
CA SER A 148 -9.53 17.62 2.23
C SER A 148 -9.32 18.97 1.54
N LEU A 149 -8.62 19.91 2.19
CA LEU A 149 -8.28 21.21 1.59
C LEU A 149 -7.01 21.15 0.72
N SER A 150 -6.26 20.04 0.74
CA SER A 150 -5.10 19.82 -0.11
C SER A 150 -5.54 19.23 -1.45
N PRO A 151 -5.50 19.99 -2.57
CA PRO A 151 -6.07 19.52 -3.84
C PRO A 151 -5.45 18.21 -4.35
N TRP A 152 -4.15 18.02 -4.09
CA TRP A 152 -3.40 16.82 -4.46
C TRP A 152 -3.85 15.57 -3.70
N PHE A 153 -4.31 15.71 -2.45
CA PHE A 153 -4.87 14.61 -1.67
C PHE A 153 -6.33 14.40 -2.01
N GLN A 154 -7.11 15.48 -2.01
CA GLN A 154 -8.56 15.44 -2.24
C GLN A 154 -8.93 14.82 -3.59
N LYS A 155 -8.14 15.09 -4.64
CA LYS A 155 -8.31 14.45 -5.95
C LYS A 155 -8.13 12.93 -5.90
N ASN A 156 -7.30 12.43 -4.98
CA ASN A 156 -6.93 11.02 -4.85
C ASN A 156 -7.54 10.34 -3.61
N ARG A 157 -8.53 10.96 -2.96
CA ARG A 157 -9.12 10.48 -1.69
C ARG A 157 -9.74 9.08 -1.76
N HIS A 158 -10.07 8.61 -2.96
CA HIS A 158 -10.66 7.28 -3.20
C HIS A 158 -9.68 6.28 -3.82
N TYR A 159 -8.38 6.60 -3.84
CA TYR A 159 -7.36 5.76 -4.49
C TYR A 159 -7.36 4.33 -3.96
N LEU A 160 -7.51 4.13 -2.65
CA LEU A 160 -7.52 2.80 -2.05
C LEU A 160 -8.66 1.95 -2.63
N ARG A 161 -9.90 2.49 -2.62
CA ARG A 161 -11.05 1.81 -3.19
C ARG A 161 -10.89 1.56 -4.69
N ASP A 162 -10.54 2.60 -5.43
CA ASP A 162 -10.51 2.55 -6.89
C ASP A 162 -9.40 1.62 -7.39
N GLN A 163 -8.24 1.60 -6.74
CA GLN A 163 -7.13 0.70 -7.09
C GLN A 163 -7.46 -0.75 -6.76
N VAL A 164 -8.08 -1.03 -5.61
CA VAL A 164 -8.49 -2.39 -5.25
C VAL A 164 -9.60 -2.90 -6.18
N GLN A 165 -10.50 -2.02 -6.63
CA GLN A 165 -11.49 -2.39 -7.64
C GLN A 165 -10.82 -2.78 -8.95
N ARG A 166 -9.87 -1.99 -9.46
CA ARG A 166 -9.09 -2.33 -10.66
C ARG A 166 -8.37 -3.68 -10.52
N PHE A 167 -7.78 -3.95 -9.36
CA PHE A 167 -7.18 -5.26 -9.11
C PHE A 167 -8.22 -6.39 -9.13
N ARG A 168 -9.40 -6.19 -8.55
CA ARG A 168 -10.47 -7.21 -8.53
C ARG A 168 -11.06 -7.45 -9.92
N ASP A 169 -11.17 -6.42 -10.74
CA ASP A 169 -11.74 -6.48 -12.09
C ASP A 169 -10.91 -7.34 -13.05
N THR A 170 -9.65 -7.62 -12.73
CA THR A 170 -8.82 -8.55 -13.52
C THR A 170 -9.29 -9.99 -13.41
N GLY A 171 -10.05 -10.36 -12.36
CA GLY A 171 -10.38 -11.75 -12.03
C GLY A 171 -9.19 -12.60 -11.53
N THR A 172 -7.97 -12.04 -11.51
CA THR A 172 -6.71 -12.74 -11.19
C THR A 172 -6.07 -12.29 -9.88
N LEU A 173 -6.65 -11.32 -9.17
CA LEU A 173 -6.17 -10.91 -7.85
C LEU A 173 -6.32 -12.05 -6.83
N ALA A 174 -5.21 -12.41 -6.18
CA ALA A 174 -5.23 -13.27 -5.00
C ALA A 174 -5.37 -12.46 -3.71
N VAL A 175 -4.53 -11.45 -3.49
CA VAL A 175 -4.55 -10.58 -2.29
C VAL A 175 -4.09 -9.17 -2.65
N ALA A 176 -4.75 -8.16 -2.11
CA ALA A 176 -4.25 -6.79 -2.06
C ALA A 176 -4.03 -6.39 -0.60
N THR A 177 -2.87 -5.83 -0.28
CA THR A 177 -2.56 -5.36 1.09
C THR A 177 -2.24 -3.87 1.08
N TYR A 178 -2.63 -3.18 2.15
CA TYR A 178 -2.45 -1.75 2.31
C TYR A 178 -1.93 -1.43 3.71
N GLY A 179 -1.28 -0.27 3.87
CA GLY A 179 -0.70 0.13 5.15
C GLY A 179 -1.78 0.30 6.23
N VAL A 180 -1.64 -0.40 7.35
CA VAL A 180 -2.63 -0.38 8.43
C VAL A 180 -2.38 0.77 9.39
N ALA A 181 -1.17 0.93 9.92
CA ALA A 181 -0.85 1.93 10.93
C ALA A 181 0.53 2.56 10.69
N GLN A 182 0.70 3.80 11.16
CA GLN A 182 1.96 4.52 11.06
C GLN A 182 3.00 3.95 12.04
N ALA A 183 4.17 3.59 11.51
CA ALA A 183 5.31 3.09 12.28
C ALA A 183 6.36 4.19 12.53
N ASP A 184 7.24 4.01 13.53
CA ASP A 184 8.27 5.00 13.89
C ASP A 184 9.15 5.41 12.70
N ALA A 185 9.55 4.45 11.85
CA ALA A 185 10.35 4.73 10.66
C ALA A 185 9.66 5.66 9.64
N MET A 186 8.33 5.72 9.65
CA MET A 186 7.55 6.58 8.75
C MET A 186 7.59 8.05 9.15
N VAL A 187 7.82 8.34 10.43
CA VAL A 187 7.77 9.69 11.00
C VAL A 187 9.13 10.22 11.46
N ARG A 188 10.16 9.36 11.45
CA ARG A 188 11.55 9.80 11.69
C ARG A 188 12.07 10.66 10.54
N ASP A 189 12.78 11.73 10.90
CA ASP A 189 13.50 12.62 10.00
C ASP A 189 12.60 13.25 8.91
N ILE A 190 11.41 13.73 9.30
CA ILE A 190 10.50 14.41 8.37
C ILE A 190 11.19 15.67 7.82
N GLY A 191 11.31 15.70 6.50
CA GLY A 191 11.90 16.79 5.73
C GLY A 191 11.39 16.78 4.29
N PRO A 192 11.82 17.74 3.47
CA PRO A 192 11.29 17.94 2.13
C PRO A 192 11.57 16.77 1.16
N ASP A 193 12.55 15.92 1.46
CA ASP A 193 12.96 14.80 0.61
C ASP A 193 12.54 13.42 1.13
N LYS A 194 11.93 13.37 2.33
CA LYS A 194 11.48 12.14 2.97
C LYS A 194 10.42 11.45 2.11
N GLN A 195 10.43 10.12 2.05
CA GLN A 195 9.30 9.38 1.51
C GLN A 195 8.14 9.42 2.52
N PRO A 196 6.98 10.02 2.17
CA PRO A 196 5.92 10.30 3.13
C PRO A 196 5.00 9.09 3.33
N TRP A 197 5.56 7.97 3.79
CA TRP A 197 4.82 6.73 4.07
C TRP A 197 3.66 6.93 5.04
N LEU A 198 3.76 7.93 5.93
CA LEU A 198 2.72 8.28 6.90
C LEU A 198 1.36 8.60 6.24
N HIS A 199 1.35 9.03 4.98
CA HIS A 199 0.13 9.29 4.23
C HIS A 199 -0.56 8.03 3.70
N ASN A 200 0.05 6.86 3.81
CA ASN A 200 -0.45 5.59 3.24
C ASN A 200 -0.90 4.60 4.32
N SER A 201 -1.45 5.10 5.43
CA SER A 201 -1.92 4.27 6.55
C SER A 201 -3.39 4.53 6.86
N VAL A 202 -4.17 3.46 7.01
CA VAL A 202 -5.58 3.53 7.44
C VAL A 202 -5.69 4.26 8.79
N TYR A 203 -4.91 3.81 9.77
CA TYR A 203 -4.78 4.45 11.07
C TYR A 203 -3.60 5.42 11.08
N ALA A 204 -3.89 6.64 11.53
CA ALA A 204 -2.96 7.76 11.60
C ALA A 204 -2.41 7.90 13.04
N THR A 205 -1.88 6.79 13.56
CA THR A 205 -1.46 6.60 14.96
C THR A 205 -0.40 7.57 15.46
N ARG A 206 0.30 8.28 14.58
CA ARG A 206 1.38 9.22 14.91
C ARG A 206 1.02 10.67 14.62
N THR A 207 0.05 10.93 13.75
CA THR A 207 -0.33 12.31 13.37
C THR A 207 -1.68 12.74 13.91
N VAL A 208 -2.49 11.80 14.41
CA VAL A 208 -3.84 12.05 14.92
C VAL A 208 -3.97 11.49 16.33
N ARG A 209 -4.54 12.30 17.23
CA ARG A 209 -4.85 11.88 18.61
C ARG A 209 -5.82 10.70 18.61
N ALA A 210 -5.69 9.82 19.60
CA ALA A 210 -6.76 8.89 19.91
C ALA A 210 -8.03 9.65 20.35
N HIS A 211 -9.19 9.05 20.12
CA HIS A 211 -10.48 9.57 20.60
C HIS A 211 -10.60 9.39 22.10
N GLU A 212 -11.49 10.16 22.72
CA GLU A 212 -11.77 10.08 24.16
C GLU A 212 -12.30 8.70 24.59
N ASP A 213 -12.98 8.00 23.68
CA ASP A 213 -13.47 6.62 23.86
C ASP A 213 -12.38 5.54 23.67
N GLY A 214 -11.13 5.95 23.42
CA GLY A 214 -10.00 5.06 23.17
C GLY A 214 -9.87 4.59 21.72
N ALA A 215 -10.73 5.03 20.79
CA ALA A 215 -10.61 4.66 19.39
C ALA A 215 -9.37 5.28 18.74
N THR A 216 -8.67 4.48 17.93
CA THR A 216 -7.44 4.91 17.25
C THR A 216 -7.71 6.04 16.25
N GLY A 217 -6.86 7.07 16.28
CA GLY A 217 -6.83 8.11 15.24
C GLY A 217 -6.65 7.51 13.85
N HIS A 218 -7.43 7.97 12.88
CA HIS A 218 -7.39 7.45 11.50
C HIS A 218 -7.52 8.57 10.48
N THR A 219 -7.09 8.29 9.26
CA THR A 219 -7.33 9.15 8.10
C THR A 219 -8.67 8.76 7.50
N THR A 220 -9.66 9.67 7.57
CA THR A 220 -11.05 9.34 7.20
C THR A 220 -11.18 8.79 5.78
N ALA A 221 -10.49 9.39 4.80
CA ALA A 221 -10.49 8.91 3.42
C ALA A 221 -10.07 7.43 3.28
N TRP A 222 -9.01 7.01 3.97
CA TRP A 222 -8.52 5.63 3.92
C TRP A 222 -9.35 4.68 4.76
N PHE A 223 -9.84 5.14 5.91
CA PHE A 223 -10.69 4.33 6.78
C PHE A 223 -12.02 3.99 6.11
N ASP A 224 -12.65 4.97 5.47
CA ASP A 224 -13.92 4.79 4.75
C ASP A 224 -13.75 3.88 3.54
N ASP A 225 -12.73 4.12 2.71
CA ASP A 225 -12.41 3.25 1.57
C ASP A 225 -12.12 1.82 2.02
N PHE A 226 -11.30 1.63 3.06
CA PHE A 226 -10.97 0.31 3.61
C PHE A 226 -12.23 -0.42 4.09
N THR A 227 -13.10 0.29 4.82
CA THR A 227 -14.36 -0.25 5.35
C THR A 227 -15.31 -0.64 4.22
N ALA A 228 -15.45 0.22 3.20
CA ALA A 228 -16.27 -0.04 2.02
C ALA A 228 -15.79 -1.25 1.19
N LEU A 229 -14.48 -1.53 1.21
CA LEU A 229 -13.88 -2.66 0.51
C LEU A 229 -14.10 -4.02 1.21
N GLN A 230 -14.50 -4.03 2.49
CA GLN A 230 -14.73 -5.27 3.25
C GLN A 230 -16.03 -5.95 2.79
N ARG A 231 -15.91 -7.09 2.10
CA ARG A 231 -17.09 -7.87 1.69
C ARG A 231 -17.62 -8.69 2.86
N PRO A 232 -18.93 -8.99 2.93
CA PRO A 232 -19.48 -9.87 3.97
C PRO A 232 -18.74 -11.20 4.09
N ARG A 233 -18.35 -11.80 2.97
CA ARG A 233 -17.58 -13.06 2.92
C ARG A 233 -16.11 -12.93 3.37
N ASP A 234 -15.56 -11.72 3.37
CA ASP A 234 -14.18 -11.45 3.77
C ASP A 234 -14.09 -11.18 5.29
N ARG A 235 -15.24 -10.92 5.94
CA ARG A 235 -15.33 -10.76 7.39
C ARG A 235 -15.16 -12.12 8.06
N ARG A 236 -14.03 -12.32 8.74
CA ARG A 236 -13.90 -13.44 9.68
C ARG A 236 -14.86 -13.23 10.85
N PRO A 237 -15.47 -14.28 11.41
CA PRO A 237 -16.21 -14.16 12.65
C PRO A 237 -15.27 -13.57 13.71
N VAL A 238 -15.67 -12.45 14.33
CA VAL A 238 -14.98 -11.97 15.52
C VAL A 238 -15.25 -13.02 16.59
N ARG A 239 -14.23 -13.78 16.99
CA ARG A 239 -14.32 -14.64 18.16
C ARG A 239 -14.41 -13.73 19.38
N THR A 240 -15.63 -13.44 19.84
CA THR A 240 -15.90 -12.65 21.04
C THR A 240 -15.98 -13.50 22.31
N SER A 241 -15.86 -14.82 22.20
CA SER A 241 -15.83 -15.69 23.38
C SER A 241 -14.41 -15.70 23.99
N PRO A 242 -14.28 -15.55 25.32
CA PRO A 242 -13.03 -15.87 25.98
C PRO A 242 -12.75 -17.36 25.75
N THR A 243 -11.54 -17.68 25.32
CA THR A 243 -11.08 -19.07 25.25
C THR A 243 -11.11 -19.61 26.67
N SER A 244 -12.13 -20.40 26.98
CA SER A 244 -12.19 -21.19 28.21
C SER A 244 -11.32 -22.44 28.07
N THR A 245 -10.55 -22.66 29.14
CA THR A 245 -9.61 -23.74 29.48
C THR A 245 -8.29 -23.79 28.73
#